data_AF-A0A0T0MAY5-F1
#
_entry.id   AF-A0A0T0MAY5-F1
#
_cell.length_a   1.000
_cell.length_b   1.000
_cell.length_c   1.000
_cell.angle_alpha   90.00
_cell.angle_beta   90.00
_cell.angle_gamma   90.00
#
_symmetry.space_group_name_H-M   'P 1'
#
loop_
_entity.id
_entity.type
_entity.pdbx_description
1 polymer ?
#
loop_
_entity_poly.entity_id
_entity_poly.type
_entity_poly.pdbx_seq_one_letter_code
_entity_poly.pdbx_strand_id
1 'polypeptide(L)'
;MRFFLKLTLLLISFYSSSVLHAQEFFFLDDLKRDFKVQEYTLDTKDIYNIKKNINMYNIYISKNNILLLSVLPDLDEIILPGMNERGNNWMLIDYDEVREKIFSKDDLQKLYDNWGLDNTPEKKTLEYKFLRKENGMYYVSKQCLTEFFSISALKSPMVTTYGTINTQENKVTIKQMEKSFKKQFPNQIFIMDVREGILGKDLSNSYGFRNYLSKEYSVKGNKAYQFWTFDGWWAHDGYNEHRGIDRFLYIPDKGIVGGSYDFYFRLKPKISSDNYYHAPTGLLWHNTINEKIMIANELK
;
A
#
# COMPACT_ATOMS: atom_id res chain seq x y z
N MET A 1 14.44 -43.13 2.61
CA MET A 1 14.88 -41.72 2.77
C MET A 1 14.89 -40.92 1.46
N ARG A 2 15.53 -41.40 0.36
CA ARG A 2 15.54 -40.70 -0.94
C ARG A 2 14.17 -40.53 -1.63
N PHE A 3 13.22 -41.43 -1.39
CA PHE A 3 11.87 -41.36 -1.98
C PHE A 3 10.98 -40.30 -1.32
N PHE A 4 11.05 -40.19 0.01
CA PHE A 4 10.33 -39.17 0.78
C PHE A 4 10.80 -37.75 0.42
N LEU A 5 12.12 -37.54 0.28
CA LEU A 5 12.70 -36.25 -0.11
C LEU A 5 12.26 -35.82 -1.53
N LYS A 6 12.17 -36.76 -2.47
CA LYS A 6 11.65 -36.49 -3.83
C LYS A 6 10.16 -36.15 -3.81
N LEU A 7 9.37 -36.81 -2.97
CA LEU A 7 7.93 -36.54 -2.84
C LEU A 7 7.65 -35.18 -2.18
N THR A 8 8.46 -34.77 -1.20
CA THR A 8 8.35 -33.43 -0.58
C THR A 8 8.72 -32.32 -1.55
N LEU A 9 9.81 -32.49 -2.32
CA LEU A 9 10.19 -31.54 -3.37
C LEU A 9 9.13 -31.41 -4.47
N LEU A 10 8.49 -32.51 -4.86
CA LEU A 10 7.43 -32.51 -5.88
C LEU A 10 6.14 -31.83 -5.40
N LEU A 11 5.79 -32.02 -4.12
CA LEU A 11 4.65 -31.34 -3.49
C LEU A 11 4.90 -29.83 -3.34
N ILE A 12 6.12 -29.42 -2.97
CA ILE A 12 6.49 -27.99 -2.89
C ILE A 12 6.47 -27.32 -4.27
N SER A 13 6.90 -28.02 -5.34
CA SER A 13 6.79 -27.49 -6.72
C SER A 13 5.35 -27.41 -7.21
N PHE A 14 4.45 -28.31 -6.79
CA PHE A 14 3.03 -28.26 -7.17
C PHE A 14 2.22 -27.20 -6.40
N TYR A 15 2.62 -26.87 -5.17
CA TYR A 15 2.00 -25.77 -4.41
C TYR A 15 2.48 -24.39 -4.86
N SER A 16 3.73 -24.25 -5.31
CA SER A 16 4.24 -22.99 -5.85
C SER A 16 3.67 -22.68 -7.25
N SER A 17 3.42 -23.68 -8.08
CA SER A 17 2.78 -23.48 -9.40
C SER A 17 1.30 -23.12 -9.30
N SER A 18 0.53 -23.74 -8.40
CA SER A 18 -0.92 -23.48 -8.27
C SER A 18 -1.26 -22.06 -7.80
N VAL A 19 -0.42 -21.42 -6.99
CA VAL A 19 -0.60 -20.02 -6.56
C VAL A 19 -0.34 -19.01 -7.68
N LEU A 20 0.55 -19.33 -8.62
CA LEU A 20 0.82 -18.51 -9.81
C LEU A 20 -0.24 -18.68 -10.91
N HIS A 21 -1.07 -19.73 -10.85
CA HIS A 21 -2.00 -20.06 -11.93
C HIS A 21 -3.23 -19.13 -12.03
N ALA A 22 -3.59 -18.39 -10.98
CA ALA A 22 -4.79 -17.54 -10.94
C ALA A 22 -4.51 -16.03 -10.76
N GLN A 23 -3.24 -15.61 -10.67
CA GLN A 23 -2.89 -14.20 -10.42
C GLN A 23 -2.64 -13.45 -11.74
N GLU A 24 -3.13 -12.20 -11.82
CA GLU A 24 -2.84 -11.27 -12.92
C GLU A 24 -1.62 -10.40 -12.58
N PHE A 25 -0.90 -9.99 -13.62
CA PHE A 25 0.41 -9.33 -13.47
C PHE A 25 0.44 -7.97 -14.15
N PHE A 26 0.86 -6.95 -13.40
CA PHE A 26 1.30 -5.68 -13.97
C PHE A 26 2.76 -5.81 -14.41
N PHE A 27 3.04 -5.67 -15.71
CA PHE A 27 4.43 -5.71 -16.20
C PHE A 27 5.02 -4.31 -16.35
N LEU A 28 6.12 -4.04 -15.64
CA LEU A 28 6.73 -2.70 -15.57
C LEU A 28 7.14 -2.15 -16.95
N ASP A 29 7.68 -3.00 -17.83
CA ASP A 29 8.15 -2.55 -19.15
C ASP A 29 6.96 -2.10 -20.02
N ASP A 30 5.84 -2.84 -19.96
CA ASP A 30 4.60 -2.48 -20.66
C ASP A 30 4.01 -1.18 -20.09
N LEU A 31 3.99 -1.04 -18.77
CA LEU A 31 3.50 0.16 -18.11
C LEU A 31 4.33 1.40 -18.46
N LYS A 32 5.66 1.27 -18.55
CA LYS A 32 6.57 2.36 -18.97
C LYS A 32 6.42 2.73 -20.43
N ARG A 33 6.10 1.75 -21.28
CA ARG A 33 5.82 1.97 -22.71
C ARG A 33 4.53 2.77 -22.88
N ASP A 34 3.50 2.42 -22.12
CA ASP A 34 2.13 2.91 -22.37
C ASP A 34 1.74 4.12 -21.50
N PHE A 35 2.41 4.33 -20.35
CA PHE A 35 2.08 5.37 -19.38
C PHE A 35 3.32 6.08 -18.82
N LYS A 36 3.11 7.27 -18.24
CA LYS A 36 4.13 7.91 -17.41
C LYS A 36 4.19 7.16 -16.08
N VAL A 37 5.37 6.64 -15.73
CA VAL A 37 5.63 5.95 -14.47
C VAL A 37 6.68 6.72 -13.66
N GLN A 38 6.40 6.97 -12.38
CA GLN A 38 7.38 7.51 -11.42
C GLN A 38 7.65 6.50 -10.32
N GLU A 39 8.93 6.24 -10.05
CA GLU A 39 9.38 5.19 -9.15
C GLU A 39 10.05 5.79 -7.91
N TYR A 40 9.76 5.23 -6.75
CA TYR A 40 10.33 5.68 -5.48
C TYR A 40 10.62 4.51 -4.55
N THR A 41 11.65 4.67 -3.73
CA THR A 41 12.02 3.70 -2.71
C THR A 41 11.87 4.31 -1.32
N LEU A 42 11.05 3.69 -0.48
CA LEU A 42 10.89 4.06 0.93
C LEU A 42 11.72 3.13 1.82
N ASP A 43 12.38 3.71 2.83
CA ASP A 43 13.09 2.96 3.88
C ASP A 43 12.22 2.86 5.14
N THR A 44 11.96 1.64 5.59
CA THR A 44 11.06 1.35 6.72
C THR A 44 11.71 1.59 8.10
N LYS A 45 13.03 1.79 8.17
CA LYS A 45 13.77 1.81 9.43
C LYS A 45 13.23 2.83 10.44
N ASP A 46 12.96 4.05 9.99
CA ASP A 46 12.65 5.16 10.91
C ASP A 46 11.21 5.13 11.44
N ILE A 47 10.32 4.40 10.76
CA ILE A 47 8.90 4.31 11.14
C ILE A 47 8.58 2.97 11.80
N TYR A 48 9.16 1.88 11.28
CA TYR A 48 8.83 0.53 11.70
C TYR A 48 10.00 -0.18 12.36
N ASN A 49 11.13 0.47 12.66
CA ASN A 49 12.27 -0.16 13.36
C ASN A 49 12.81 -1.45 12.71
N ILE A 50 12.52 -1.66 11.41
CA ILE A 50 13.05 -2.74 10.59
C ILE A 50 13.60 -2.13 9.31
N LYS A 51 14.76 -2.60 8.85
CA LYS A 51 15.45 -2.06 7.68
C LYS A 51 15.06 -2.85 6.43
N LYS A 52 13.91 -2.53 5.85
CA LYS A 52 13.39 -3.08 4.59
C LYS A 52 13.09 -1.93 3.62
N ASN A 53 12.75 -2.28 2.38
CA ASN A 53 12.32 -1.31 1.37
C ASN A 53 10.87 -1.55 0.95
N ILE A 54 10.17 -0.46 0.64
CA ILE A 54 8.93 -0.48 -0.14
C ILE A 54 9.23 0.22 -1.46
N ASN A 55 8.94 -0.42 -2.59
CA ASN A 55 9.09 0.20 -3.91
C ASN A 55 7.71 0.65 -4.42
N MET A 56 7.56 1.94 -4.66
CA MET A 56 6.32 2.54 -5.14
C MET A 56 6.43 2.91 -6.61
N TYR A 57 5.37 2.65 -7.36
CA TYR A 57 5.25 2.95 -8.77
C TYR A 57 3.96 3.74 -8.97
N ASN A 58 4.10 5.02 -9.32
CA ASN A 58 3.00 5.91 -9.66
C ASN A 58 2.76 5.82 -11.16
N ILE A 59 1.70 5.13 -11.57
CA ILE A 59 1.33 4.97 -12.96
C ILE A 59 0.23 5.97 -13.27
N TYR A 60 0.53 6.96 -14.12
CA TYR A 60 -0.42 7.97 -14.54
C TYR A 60 -1.31 7.43 -15.66
N ILE A 61 -2.43 6.81 -15.29
CA ILE A 61 -3.45 6.32 -16.24
C ILE A 61 -4.11 7.49 -16.97
N SER A 62 -4.20 8.65 -16.30
CA SER A 62 -4.57 9.93 -16.90
C SER A 62 -3.78 11.07 -16.23
N LYS A 63 -3.95 12.31 -16.71
CA LYS A 63 -3.36 13.49 -16.07
C LYS A 63 -3.71 13.63 -14.58
N ASN A 64 -4.92 13.22 -14.21
CA ASN A 64 -5.47 13.41 -12.87
C ASN A 64 -5.67 12.09 -12.11
N ASN A 65 -5.17 10.97 -12.63
CA ASN A 65 -5.44 9.66 -12.04
C ASN A 65 -4.16 8.84 -11.93
N ILE A 66 -3.89 8.34 -10.72
CA ILE A 66 -2.72 7.54 -10.39
C ILE A 66 -3.20 6.15 -9.97
N LEU A 67 -2.70 5.12 -10.65
CA LEU A 67 -2.64 3.77 -10.11
C LEU A 67 -1.32 3.63 -9.35
N LEU A 68 -1.39 3.46 -8.03
CA LEU A 68 -0.23 3.25 -7.18
C LEU A 68 -0.03 1.76 -6.96
N LEU A 69 1.11 1.25 -7.42
CA LEU A 69 1.58 -0.08 -7.05
C LEU A 69 2.67 0.04 -5.99
N SER A 70 2.51 -0.66 -4.88
CA SER A 70 3.48 -0.66 -3.78
C SER A 70 3.96 -2.08 -3.52
N VAL A 71 5.20 -2.38 -3.91
CA VAL A 71 5.84 -3.66 -3.59
C VAL A 71 6.27 -3.65 -2.13
N LEU A 72 5.58 -4.44 -1.31
CA LEU A 72 5.74 -4.49 0.14
C LEU A 72 6.84 -5.50 0.52
N PRO A 73 7.54 -5.27 1.65
CA PRO A 73 8.66 -6.11 2.03
C PRO A 73 8.25 -7.47 2.56
N ASP A 74 9.07 -8.48 2.31
CA ASP A 74 8.86 -9.77 2.95
C ASP A 74 9.17 -9.68 4.45
N LEU A 75 8.13 -9.85 5.27
CA LEU A 75 8.21 -9.83 6.74
C LEU A 75 8.54 -11.18 7.37
N ASP A 76 8.52 -12.28 6.60
CA ASP A 76 8.91 -13.62 7.09
C ASP A 76 10.41 -13.87 6.99
N GLU A 77 11.09 -13.08 6.16
CA GLU A 77 12.47 -13.32 5.83
C GLU A 77 13.37 -13.15 7.06
N ILE A 78 13.86 -14.28 7.56
CA ILE A 78 14.86 -14.35 8.62
C ILE A 78 16.17 -13.82 8.06
N ILE A 79 16.53 -12.60 8.46
CA ILE A 79 17.81 -11.99 8.12
C ILE A 79 18.89 -12.65 8.98
N LEU A 80 19.74 -13.46 8.36
CA LEU A 80 20.90 -14.04 9.03
C LEU A 80 22.01 -12.98 9.20
N PRO A 81 22.81 -13.06 10.28
CA PRO A 81 23.97 -12.18 10.47
C PRO A 81 24.91 -12.19 9.25
N GLY A 82 25.26 -11.02 8.73
CA GLY A 82 26.16 -10.87 7.57
C GLY A 82 25.48 -10.94 6.19
N MET A 83 24.16 -11.18 6.11
CA MET A 83 23.39 -11.03 4.87
C MET A 83 22.84 -9.62 4.71
N ASN A 84 22.36 -9.28 3.50
CA ASN A 84 21.65 -8.01 3.28
C ASN A 84 20.42 -7.96 4.19
N GLU A 85 20.47 -7.11 5.21
CA GLU A 85 19.40 -6.92 6.18
C GLU A 85 18.07 -6.47 5.55
N ARG A 86 18.09 -6.01 4.30
CA ARG A 86 16.86 -5.65 3.58
C ARG A 86 16.14 -6.84 2.97
N GLY A 87 16.82 -7.96 2.80
CA GLY A 87 16.23 -9.13 2.16
C GLY A 87 15.77 -8.89 0.72
N ASN A 88 14.89 -9.76 0.19
CA ASN A 88 14.39 -9.66 -1.19
C ASN A 88 12.85 -9.69 -1.28
N ASN A 89 12.26 -8.63 -1.85
CA ASN A 89 10.82 -8.50 -2.09
C ASN A 89 10.36 -9.21 -3.38
N TRP A 90 11.28 -9.81 -4.11
CA TRP A 90 11.07 -10.36 -5.44
C TRP A 90 11.42 -11.84 -5.50
N MET A 91 10.75 -12.55 -6.39
CA MET A 91 10.99 -13.96 -6.70
C MET A 91 11.32 -14.10 -8.18
N LEU A 92 12.34 -14.89 -8.51
CA LEU A 92 12.68 -15.23 -9.88
C LEU A 92 11.59 -16.15 -10.45
N ILE A 93 11.17 -15.91 -11.70
CA ILE A 93 10.18 -16.74 -12.40
C ILE A 93 10.58 -16.98 -13.84
N ASP A 94 9.94 -17.99 -14.45
CA ASP A 94 9.91 -18.14 -15.90
C ASP A 94 8.83 -17.22 -16.49
N TYR A 95 9.19 -16.44 -17.52
CA TYR A 95 8.27 -15.51 -18.17
C TYR A 95 7.14 -16.24 -18.91
N ASP A 96 7.44 -17.40 -19.49
CA ASP A 96 6.47 -18.15 -20.28
C ASP A 96 5.31 -18.67 -19.41
N GLU A 97 5.50 -18.84 -18.09
CA GLU A 97 4.45 -19.24 -17.13
C GLU A 97 3.42 -18.14 -16.82
N VAL A 98 3.79 -16.87 -17.04
CA VAL A 98 2.98 -15.71 -16.64
C VAL A 98 2.52 -14.85 -17.81
N ARG A 99 3.11 -15.00 -19.01
CA ARG A 99 2.90 -14.07 -20.14
C ARG A 99 1.43 -13.83 -20.50
N GLU A 100 0.60 -14.87 -20.46
CA GLU A 100 -0.82 -14.82 -20.85
C GLU A 100 -1.72 -14.18 -19.77
N LYS A 101 -1.14 -13.87 -18.60
CA LYS A 101 -1.83 -13.25 -17.45
C LYS A 101 -1.34 -11.83 -17.19
N ILE A 102 -0.48 -11.31 -18.06
CA ILE A 102 -0.02 -9.92 -17.99
C ILE A 102 -1.17 -9.04 -18.44
N PHE A 103 -1.50 -8.03 -17.64
CA PHE A 103 -2.53 -7.06 -17.98
C PHE A 103 -2.21 -6.39 -19.32
N SER A 104 -3.15 -6.50 -20.25
CA SER A 104 -3.12 -5.68 -21.46
C SER A 104 -3.50 -4.24 -21.13
N LYS A 105 -3.20 -3.31 -22.06
CA LYS A 105 -3.65 -1.92 -21.94
C LYS A 105 -5.17 -1.80 -21.78
N ASP A 106 -5.93 -2.64 -22.47
CA ASP A 106 -7.40 -2.64 -22.40
C ASP A 106 -7.91 -3.13 -21.04
N ASP A 107 -7.21 -4.09 -20.42
CA ASP A 107 -7.57 -4.57 -19.08
C ASP A 107 -7.27 -3.52 -18.02
N LEU A 108 -6.17 -2.78 -18.14
CA LEU A 108 -5.87 -1.62 -17.30
C LEU A 108 -6.93 -0.53 -17.43
N GLN A 109 -7.43 -0.29 -18.65
CA GLN A 109 -8.49 0.68 -18.88
C GLN A 109 -9.81 0.24 -18.22
N LYS A 110 -10.19 -1.04 -18.32
CA LYS A 110 -11.37 -1.59 -17.63
C LYS A 110 -11.25 -1.51 -16.11
N LEU A 111 -10.06 -1.84 -15.57
CA LEU A 111 -9.77 -1.74 -14.15
C LEU A 111 -9.95 -0.28 -13.68
N TYR A 112 -9.40 0.65 -14.45
CA TYR A 112 -9.55 2.08 -14.23
C TYR A 112 -11.01 2.54 -14.30
N ASP A 113 -11.77 2.14 -15.32
CA ASP A 113 -13.17 2.57 -15.47
C ASP A 113 -14.02 2.09 -14.27
N ASN A 114 -13.73 0.89 -13.76
CA ASN A 114 -14.38 0.36 -12.57
C ASN A 114 -13.98 1.13 -11.29
N TRP A 115 -12.68 1.33 -11.06
CA TRP A 115 -12.18 1.94 -9.82
C TRP A 115 -12.35 3.46 -9.80
N GLY A 116 -12.25 4.11 -10.96
CA GLY A 116 -12.34 5.56 -11.11
C GLY A 116 -13.75 6.10 -10.87
N LEU A 117 -14.80 5.34 -11.19
CA LEU A 117 -16.19 5.73 -10.96
C LEU A 117 -16.63 5.52 -9.51
N ASP A 118 -16.13 4.48 -8.85
CA ASP A 118 -16.58 4.06 -7.53
C ASP A 118 -15.40 3.58 -6.69
N ASN A 119 -14.52 4.49 -6.28
CA ASN A 119 -13.37 4.11 -5.47
C ASN A 119 -13.80 3.92 -4.01
N THR A 120 -13.66 2.72 -3.48
CA THR A 120 -13.97 2.38 -2.09
C THR A 120 -12.76 1.73 -1.40
N PRO A 121 -12.68 1.74 -0.06
CA PRO A 121 -11.61 1.06 0.66
C PRO A 121 -11.43 -0.40 0.26
N GLU A 122 -12.54 -1.11 -0.03
CA GLU A 122 -12.57 -2.54 -0.35
C GLU A 122 -11.97 -2.88 -1.72
N LYS A 123 -11.74 -1.90 -2.60
CA LYS A 123 -11.08 -2.13 -3.90
C LYS A 123 -9.57 -2.26 -3.78
N LYS A 124 -8.96 -1.80 -2.68
CA LYS A 124 -7.53 -2.01 -2.44
C LYS A 124 -7.25 -3.49 -2.28
N THR A 125 -6.22 -3.98 -2.96
CA THR A 125 -5.97 -5.43 -3.03
C THR A 125 -4.49 -5.76 -3.11
N LEU A 126 -4.10 -6.87 -2.47
CA LEU A 126 -2.81 -7.56 -2.61
C LEU A 126 -2.82 -8.70 -3.66
N GLU A 127 -3.94 -8.91 -4.37
CA GLU A 127 -4.13 -10.03 -5.30
C GLU A 127 -3.24 -9.94 -6.54
N TYR A 128 -3.05 -8.73 -7.07
CA TYR A 128 -2.23 -8.51 -8.26
C TYR A 128 -0.75 -8.53 -7.93
N LYS A 129 0.05 -9.08 -8.84
CA LYS A 129 1.50 -9.08 -8.72
C LYS A 129 2.14 -8.12 -9.71
N PHE A 130 3.35 -7.71 -9.36
CA PHE A 130 4.14 -6.79 -10.17
C PHE A 130 5.35 -7.52 -10.75
N LEU A 131 5.46 -7.50 -12.07
CA LEU A 131 6.50 -8.15 -12.85
C LEU A 131 7.51 -7.10 -13.32
N ARG A 132 8.80 -7.42 -13.21
CA ARG A 132 9.89 -6.62 -13.77
C ARG A 132 10.94 -7.50 -14.43
N LYS A 133 11.68 -6.91 -15.37
CA LYS A 133 12.82 -7.54 -16.03
C LYS A 133 14.11 -6.84 -15.64
N GLU A 134 15.09 -7.61 -15.19
CA GLU A 134 16.42 -7.11 -14.83
C GLU A 134 17.48 -8.07 -15.37
N ASN A 135 18.45 -7.56 -16.14
CA ASN A 135 19.56 -8.35 -16.72
C ASN A 135 19.11 -9.60 -17.49
N GLY A 136 17.99 -9.51 -18.21
CA GLY A 136 17.44 -10.62 -18.99
C GLY A 136 16.60 -11.62 -18.19
N MET A 137 16.57 -11.51 -16.86
CA MET A 137 15.79 -12.35 -15.96
C MET A 137 14.50 -11.66 -15.54
N TYR A 138 13.46 -12.44 -15.22
CA TYR A 138 12.15 -11.94 -14.82
C TYR A 138 11.88 -12.20 -13.35
N TYR A 139 11.32 -11.18 -12.69
CA TYR A 139 11.06 -11.19 -11.27
C TYR A 139 9.64 -10.73 -10.96
N VAL A 140 8.96 -11.46 -10.09
CA VAL A 140 7.64 -11.10 -9.58
C VAL A 140 7.74 -10.62 -8.13
N SER A 141 6.98 -9.60 -7.76
CA SER A 141 6.82 -9.16 -6.38
C SER A 141 6.22 -10.27 -5.52
N LYS A 142 6.72 -10.47 -4.30
CA LYS A 142 6.08 -11.35 -3.29
C LYS A 142 4.74 -10.78 -2.86
N GLN A 143 4.69 -9.48 -2.56
CA GLN A 143 3.48 -8.75 -2.22
C GLN A 143 3.46 -7.41 -2.93
N CYS A 144 2.32 -7.07 -3.54
CA CYS A 144 2.11 -5.80 -4.20
C CYS A 144 0.72 -5.27 -3.86
N LEU A 145 0.67 -4.13 -3.20
CA LEU A 145 -0.58 -3.42 -2.94
C LEU A 145 -0.92 -2.55 -4.14
N THR A 146 -2.16 -2.68 -4.60
CA THR A 146 -2.72 -1.91 -5.71
C THR A 146 -3.76 -0.92 -5.17
N GLU A 147 -3.56 0.37 -5.42
CA GLU A 147 -4.44 1.45 -4.99
C GLU A 147 -4.69 2.44 -6.13
N PHE A 148 -5.86 3.07 -6.13
CA PHE A 148 -6.20 4.12 -7.10
C PHE A 148 -6.43 5.46 -6.41
N PHE A 149 -5.92 6.51 -7.04
CA PHE A 149 -6.07 7.88 -6.59
C PHE A 149 -6.49 8.82 -7.72
N SER A 150 -7.46 9.68 -7.44
CA SER A 150 -7.78 10.84 -8.28
C SER A 150 -7.12 12.10 -7.71
N ILE A 151 -6.76 13.05 -8.57
CA ILE A 151 -6.13 14.32 -8.19
C ILE A 151 -7.14 15.42 -8.45
N SER A 152 -7.35 16.28 -7.45
CA SER A 152 -8.26 17.41 -7.57
C SER A 152 -7.75 18.67 -6.85
N ALA A 153 -8.45 19.77 -7.12
CA ALA A 153 -8.22 21.08 -6.53
C ALA A 153 -9.56 21.71 -6.14
N LEU A 154 -10.48 20.90 -5.59
CA LEU A 154 -11.79 21.36 -5.17
C LEU A 154 -11.70 22.18 -3.89
N LYS A 155 -12.38 23.33 -3.87
CA LYS A 155 -12.48 24.20 -2.70
C LYS A 155 -13.80 23.96 -1.96
N SER A 156 -13.82 24.29 -0.67
CA SER A 156 -15.05 24.34 0.13
C SER A 156 -16.13 25.19 -0.57
N PRO A 157 -17.42 24.82 -0.53
CA PRO A 157 -18.04 23.75 0.28
C PRO A 157 -18.01 22.36 -0.35
N MET A 158 -17.33 22.16 -1.49
CA MET A 158 -17.22 20.83 -2.10
C MET A 158 -16.42 19.88 -1.21
N VAL A 159 -16.89 18.65 -1.09
CA VAL A 159 -16.23 17.56 -0.37
C VAL A 159 -15.85 16.49 -1.37
N THR A 160 -14.67 15.90 -1.20
CA THR A 160 -14.17 14.84 -2.09
C THR A 160 -14.56 13.47 -1.60
N THR A 161 -14.65 12.54 -2.55
CA THR A 161 -14.82 11.11 -2.31
C THR A 161 -13.52 10.46 -1.87
N TYR A 162 -13.61 9.18 -1.49
CA TYR A 162 -12.46 8.36 -1.14
C TYR A 162 -11.42 8.27 -2.28
N GLY A 163 -10.15 8.15 -1.92
CA GLY A 163 -9.04 8.07 -2.86
C GLY A 163 -8.76 9.37 -3.61
N THR A 164 -9.24 10.51 -3.14
CA THR A 164 -8.98 11.80 -3.79
C THR A 164 -7.87 12.57 -3.10
N ILE A 165 -6.82 12.92 -3.85
CA ILE A 165 -5.75 13.83 -3.49
C ILE A 165 -6.21 15.26 -3.79
N ASN A 166 -6.88 15.91 -2.84
CA ASN A 166 -7.34 17.28 -3.01
C ASN A 166 -6.39 18.31 -2.41
N THR A 167 -5.65 19.01 -3.27
CA THR A 167 -4.62 19.97 -2.82
C THR A 167 -5.17 21.32 -2.34
N GLN A 168 -6.48 21.56 -2.47
CA GLN A 168 -7.16 22.81 -2.09
C GLN A 168 -8.18 22.65 -0.97
N GLU A 169 -8.26 21.48 -0.33
CA GLU A 169 -9.15 21.28 0.81
C GLU A 169 -8.62 21.97 2.08
N ASN A 170 -9.51 22.16 3.06
CA ASN A 170 -9.12 22.64 4.37
C ASN A 170 -8.26 21.60 5.07
N LYS A 171 -7.15 22.05 5.65
CA LYS A 171 -6.23 21.18 6.37
C LYS A 171 -6.86 20.69 7.67
N VAL A 172 -6.86 19.37 7.89
CA VAL A 172 -7.32 18.74 9.12
C VAL A 172 -6.27 17.72 9.55
N THR A 173 -5.81 17.79 10.79
CA THR A 173 -4.89 16.78 11.33
C THR A 173 -5.63 15.65 12.02
N ILE A 174 -5.00 14.48 12.17
CA ILE A 174 -5.59 13.34 12.91
C ILE A 174 -5.96 13.76 14.35
N LYS A 175 -5.10 14.52 15.05
CA LYS A 175 -5.40 15.05 16.40
C LYS A 175 -6.65 15.95 16.43
N GLN A 176 -6.86 16.78 15.40
CA GLN A 176 -8.05 17.62 15.31
C GLN A 176 -9.29 16.78 15.05
N MET A 177 -9.18 15.78 14.16
CA MET A 177 -10.25 14.82 13.92
C MET A 177 -10.60 14.04 15.19
N GLU A 178 -9.63 13.48 15.90
CA GLU A 178 -9.83 12.74 17.14
C GLU A 178 -10.59 13.60 18.19
N LYS A 179 -10.15 14.85 18.39
CA LYS A 179 -10.82 15.78 19.31
C LYS A 179 -12.27 16.06 18.88
N SER A 180 -12.51 16.24 17.58
CA SER A 180 -13.85 16.47 17.04
C SER A 180 -14.74 15.23 17.18
N PHE A 181 -14.20 14.06 16.86
CA PHE A 181 -14.85 12.76 16.96
C PHE A 181 -15.29 12.49 18.40
N LYS A 182 -14.38 12.62 19.37
CA LYS A 182 -14.69 12.42 20.80
C LYS A 182 -15.74 13.40 21.34
N LYS A 183 -15.86 14.59 20.75
CA LYS A 183 -16.90 15.57 21.12
C LYS A 183 -18.28 15.18 20.56
N GLN A 184 -18.32 14.68 19.32
CA GLN A 184 -19.57 14.33 18.63
C GLN A 184 -20.07 12.94 19.03
N PHE A 185 -19.15 12.03 19.32
CA PHE A 185 -19.40 10.63 19.67
C PHE A 185 -18.70 10.29 21.01
N PRO A 186 -19.11 10.90 22.14
CA PRO A 186 -18.40 10.77 23.42
C PRO A 186 -18.33 9.34 23.97
N ASN A 187 -19.23 8.46 23.52
CA ASN A 187 -19.29 7.06 23.94
C ASN A 187 -18.66 6.10 22.92
N GLN A 188 -18.04 6.63 21.86
CA GLN A 188 -17.38 5.82 20.84
C GLN A 188 -15.87 5.98 20.92
N ILE A 189 -15.19 4.87 20.70
CA ILE A 189 -13.75 4.84 20.55
C ILE A 189 -13.38 5.46 19.20
N PHE A 190 -12.31 6.25 19.17
CA PHE A 190 -11.82 6.82 17.92
C PHE A 190 -11.34 5.71 16.98
N ILE A 191 -11.98 5.60 15.82
CA ILE A 191 -11.85 4.43 14.94
C ILE A 191 -10.43 4.16 14.41
N MET A 192 -9.58 5.19 14.34
CA MET A 192 -8.19 5.04 13.89
C MET A 192 -7.25 4.58 15.00
N ASP A 193 -7.71 4.49 16.26
CA ASP A 193 -6.88 4.05 17.38
C ASP A 193 -6.67 2.54 17.33
N VAL A 194 -5.51 2.15 16.82
CA VAL A 194 -5.10 0.75 16.64
C VAL A 194 -4.97 -0.02 17.95
N ARG A 195 -4.89 0.68 19.10
CA ARG A 195 -4.71 0.07 20.43
C ARG A 195 -5.98 -0.51 20.99
N GLU A 196 -7.13 -0.01 20.54
CA GLU A 196 -8.42 -0.25 21.18
C GLU A 196 -9.15 -1.48 20.63
N GLY A 197 -8.56 -2.16 19.64
CA GLY A 197 -9.05 -3.46 19.16
C GLY A 197 -10.47 -3.41 18.60
N ILE A 198 -10.85 -2.33 17.89
CA ILE A 198 -12.14 -2.29 17.18
C ILE A 198 -12.03 -3.20 15.96
N LEU A 199 -12.61 -4.40 16.03
CA LEU A 199 -12.47 -5.42 14.99
C LEU A 199 -13.62 -5.42 13.96
N GLY A 200 -14.74 -4.77 14.26
CA GLY A 200 -15.91 -4.69 13.38
C GLY A 200 -16.19 -3.25 12.93
N LYS A 201 -16.55 -3.09 11.65
CA LYS A 201 -16.98 -1.81 11.08
C LYS A 201 -18.36 -1.45 11.64
N ASP A 202 -18.41 -0.46 12.53
CA ASP A 202 -19.68 0.07 13.03
C ASP A 202 -20.32 0.97 11.97
N LEU A 203 -21.32 0.43 11.26
CA LEU A 203 -22.08 1.12 10.22
C LEU A 203 -23.18 2.03 10.78
N SER A 204 -23.35 2.12 12.10
CA SER A 204 -24.38 2.97 12.71
C SER A 204 -24.11 4.47 12.55
N ASN A 205 -22.86 4.86 12.24
CA ASN A 205 -22.45 6.23 12.10
C ASN A 205 -22.21 6.59 10.62
N SER A 206 -22.73 7.73 10.19
CA SER A 206 -22.73 8.20 8.80
C SER A 206 -21.52 9.04 8.38
N TYR A 207 -20.38 8.90 9.07
CA TYR A 207 -19.16 9.62 8.66
C TYR A 207 -18.53 8.97 7.41
N GLY A 208 -18.11 9.81 6.45
CA GLY A 208 -17.50 9.36 5.21
C GLY A 208 -16.01 9.01 5.37
N PHE A 209 -15.61 7.85 4.87
CA PHE A 209 -14.21 7.48 4.72
C PHE A 209 -13.61 8.26 3.54
N ARG A 210 -12.51 8.98 3.78
CA ARG A 210 -11.80 9.72 2.73
C ARG A 210 -10.39 10.13 3.16
N ASN A 211 -9.63 10.62 2.20
CA ASN A 211 -8.35 11.27 2.45
C ASN A 211 -8.58 12.72 2.88
N TYR A 212 -7.75 13.18 3.80
CA TYR A 212 -7.70 14.55 4.32
C TYR A 212 -6.29 15.08 4.15
N LEU A 213 -6.16 16.26 3.54
CA LEU A 213 -4.95 17.06 3.60
C LEU A 213 -4.67 17.48 5.05
N SER A 214 -3.50 17.19 5.60
CA SER A 214 -3.11 17.67 6.94
C SER A 214 -2.04 18.74 6.91
N LYS A 215 -1.06 18.65 6.01
CA LYS A 215 0.10 19.54 5.98
C LYS A 215 0.49 19.90 4.55
N GLU A 216 1.16 21.04 4.44
CA GLU A 216 1.78 21.53 3.22
C GLU A 216 3.16 22.05 3.59
N TYR A 217 4.20 21.58 2.90
CA TYR A 217 5.59 21.96 3.16
C TYR A 217 6.43 21.77 1.90
N SER A 218 7.70 22.19 1.95
CA SER A 218 8.63 22.05 0.81
C SER A 218 9.55 20.85 0.98
N VAL A 219 9.76 20.08 -0.09
CA VAL A 219 10.74 18.98 -0.16
C VAL A 219 11.63 19.20 -1.38
N LYS A 220 12.93 19.44 -1.16
CA LYS A 220 13.90 19.81 -2.21
C LYS A 220 13.37 20.93 -3.12
N GLY A 221 12.77 21.97 -2.53
CA GLY A 221 12.21 23.11 -3.26
C GLY A 221 10.84 22.87 -3.91
N ASN A 222 10.31 21.64 -3.88
CA ASN A 222 9.00 21.31 -4.43
C ASN A 222 7.92 21.44 -3.37
N LYS A 223 6.78 22.02 -3.75
CA LYS A 223 5.60 22.08 -2.90
C LYS A 223 5.01 20.67 -2.73
N ALA A 224 4.92 20.23 -1.48
CA ALA A 224 4.46 18.90 -1.10
C ALA A 224 3.24 18.97 -0.18
N TYR A 225 2.34 18.01 -0.34
CA TYR A 225 1.04 17.94 0.31
C TYR A 225 0.90 16.61 1.03
N GLN A 226 0.78 16.64 2.35
CA GLN A 226 0.66 15.44 3.15
C GLN A 226 -0.81 15.15 3.45
N PHE A 227 -1.20 13.91 3.20
CA PHE A 227 -2.55 13.41 3.41
C PHE A 227 -2.57 12.26 4.41
N TRP A 228 -3.74 12.01 4.99
CA TRP A 228 -4.05 10.81 5.77
C TRP A 228 -5.46 10.32 5.45
N THR A 229 -5.70 9.03 5.64
CA THR A 229 -6.98 8.38 5.35
C THR A 229 -7.76 8.19 6.63
N PHE A 230 -8.98 8.74 6.71
CA PHE A 230 -9.91 8.46 7.81
C PHE A 230 -10.61 7.14 7.53
N ASP A 231 -10.14 6.09 8.20
CA ASP A 231 -10.71 4.74 8.16
C ASP A 231 -10.29 3.96 9.42
N GLY A 232 -11.01 2.90 9.78
CA GLY A 232 -10.76 2.11 11.00
C GLY A 232 -10.03 0.78 10.78
N TRP A 233 -9.92 0.00 11.85
CA TRP A 233 -9.09 -1.21 11.93
C TRP A 233 -9.92 -2.51 11.88
N TRP A 234 -10.75 -2.66 10.84
CA TRP A 234 -11.88 -3.60 10.73
C TRP A 234 -11.60 -5.10 10.49
N ALA A 235 -10.41 -5.63 10.77
CA ALA A 235 -10.09 -7.03 10.50
C ALA A 235 -9.74 -7.82 11.77
N HIS A 236 -10.34 -9.01 11.87
CA HIS A 236 -10.07 -10.02 12.88
C HIS A 236 -8.85 -10.88 12.51
N ASP A 237 -8.81 -11.37 11.27
CA ASP A 237 -7.77 -12.27 10.76
C ASP A 237 -7.21 -11.70 9.45
N GLY A 238 -5.90 -11.51 9.41
CA GLY A 238 -5.18 -11.07 8.22
C GLY A 238 -4.93 -9.57 8.10
N TYR A 239 -4.52 -9.17 6.90
CA TYR A 239 -4.17 -7.78 6.61
C TYR A 239 -5.42 -6.89 6.54
N ASN A 240 -5.34 -5.69 7.10
CA ASN A 240 -6.37 -4.65 6.92
C ASN A 240 -6.11 -3.90 5.60
N GLU A 241 -6.16 -4.62 4.47
CA GLU A 241 -5.77 -4.12 3.13
C GLU A 241 -6.54 -2.85 2.73
N HIS A 242 -7.79 -2.73 3.18
CA HIS A 242 -8.64 -1.55 2.95
C HIS A 242 -8.03 -0.23 3.44
N ARG A 243 -7.11 -0.29 4.42
CA ARG A 243 -6.37 0.90 4.88
C ARG A 243 -5.37 1.37 3.84
N GLY A 244 -4.67 0.43 3.20
CA GLY A 244 -3.63 0.69 2.20
C GLY A 244 -2.55 1.66 2.68
N ILE A 245 -2.16 2.62 1.84
CA ILE A 245 -1.31 3.73 2.26
C ILE A 245 -2.08 4.69 3.19
N ASP A 246 -1.88 4.51 4.49
CA ASP A 246 -2.59 5.21 5.57
C ASP A 246 -2.39 6.73 5.54
N ARG A 247 -1.15 7.14 5.24
CA ARG A 247 -0.69 8.52 5.22
C ARG A 247 0.36 8.64 4.15
N PHE A 248 0.32 9.72 3.37
CA PHE A 248 1.20 9.84 2.21
C PHE A 248 1.56 11.29 1.88
N LEU A 249 2.64 11.44 1.11
CA LEU A 249 3.10 12.73 0.61
C LEU A 249 2.93 12.76 -0.90
N TYR A 250 2.19 13.74 -1.40
CA TYR A 250 2.02 14.00 -2.82
C TYR A 250 2.78 15.25 -3.24
N ILE A 251 3.49 15.17 -4.37
CA ILE A 251 4.08 16.32 -5.04
C ILE A 251 3.52 16.37 -6.48
N PRO A 252 2.96 17.52 -6.93
CA PRO A 252 2.53 17.68 -8.31
C PRO A 252 3.59 17.24 -9.32
N ASP A 253 3.17 16.55 -10.38
CA ASP A 253 3.99 15.99 -11.46
C ASP A 253 4.99 14.87 -11.08
N LYS A 254 5.24 14.68 -9.79
CA LYS A 254 6.08 13.62 -9.21
C LYS A 254 5.25 12.45 -8.66
N GLY A 255 4.03 12.70 -8.20
CA GLY A 255 3.11 11.67 -7.70
C GLY A 255 3.17 11.54 -6.19
N ILE A 256 2.82 10.36 -5.69
CA ILE A 256 2.97 9.96 -4.29
C ILE A 256 4.43 9.55 -4.07
N VAL A 257 5.12 10.30 -3.22
CA VAL A 257 6.58 10.21 -2.99
C VAL A 257 6.93 9.85 -1.55
N GLY A 258 5.94 9.54 -0.74
CA GLY A 258 6.11 9.17 0.65
C GLY A 258 4.86 8.50 1.18
N GLY A 259 5.00 7.64 2.19
CA GLY A 259 3.94 6.76 2.62
C GLY A 259 4.14 6.15 3.99
N SER A 260 3.06 5.62 4.55
CA SER A 260 3.05 4.68 5.67
C SER A 260 2.02 3.58 5.39
N TYR A 261 2.36 2.33 5.69
CA TYR A 261 1.57 1.14 5.42
C TYR A 261 1.33 0.39 6.72
N ASP A 262 0.71 1.03 7.70
CA ASP A 262 0.68 0.54 9.09
C ASP A 262 -0.05 -0.80 9.19
N PHE A 263 -1.06 -1.01 8.35
CA PHE A 263 -1.78 -2.27 8.26
C PHE A 263 -0.87 -3.48 8.00
N TYR A 264 0.16 -3.27 7.17
CA TYR A 264 1.04 -4.34 6.73
C TYR A 264 2.02 -4.76 7.83
N PHE A 265 2.42 -3.83 8.69
CA PHE A 265 3.32 -4.09 9.82
C PHE A 265 2.58 -4.43 11.12
N ARG A 266 1.25 -4.25 11.20
CA ARG A 266 0.47 -4.55 12.41
C ARG A 266 0.31 -6.05 12.66
N LEU A 267 -0.21 -6.76 11.67
CA LEU A 267 -0.61 -8.15 11.81
C LEU A 267 -0.56 -8.82 10.45
N LYS A 268 0.15 -9.96 10.37
CA LYS A 268 0.16 -10.82 9.20
C LYS A 268 -0.84 -11.97 9.42
N PRO A 269 -1.55 -12.44 8.38
CA PRO A 269 -2.45 -13.58 8.51
C PRO A 269 -1.73 -14.81 9.10
N LYS A 270 -2.32 -15.43 10.13
CA LYS A 270 -1.72 -16.60 10.82
C LYS A 270 -1.40 -17.78 9.88
N ILE A 271 -2.07 -17.86 8.75
CA ILE A 271 -1.87 -18.89 7.72
C ILE A 271 -0.54 -18.75 6.94
N SER A 272 0.22 -17.67 7.10
CA SER A 272 1.50 -17.51 6.37
C SER A 272 2.73 -18.00 7.14
N SER A 273 2.85 -17.65 8.43
CA SER A 273 3.99 -17.99 9.31
C SER A 273 3.66 -17.55 10.73
N ASP A 274 4.12 -18.30 11.74
CA ASP A 274 4.08 -17.88 13.15
C ASP A 274 5.27 -16.97 13.52
N ASN A 275 6.31 -16.94 12.68
CA ASN A 275 7.52 -16.16 12.87
C ASN A 275 7.63 -15.09 11.79
N TYR A 276 7.12 -13.90 12.07
CA TYR A 276 7.22 -12.73 11.20
C TYR A 276 7.40 -11.45 12.01
N TYR A 277 7.98 -10.44 11.38
CA TYR A 277 8.10 -9.12 12.00
C TYR A 277 6.74 -8.42 12.08
N HIS A 278 6.38 -7.93 13.27
CA HIS A 278 5.29 -6.99 13.46
C HIS A 278 5.73 -5.80 14.32
N ALA A 279 5.23 -4.62 13.97
CA ALA A 279 5.46 -3.40 14.72
C ALA A 279 4.56 -3.37 15.97
N PRO A 280 5.08 -2.95 17.15
CA PRO A 280 4.26 -2.80 18.34
C PRO A 280 3.12 -1.80 18.13
N THR A 281 1.93 -2.12 18.65
CA THR A 281 0.72 -1.27 18.50
C THR A 281 0.93 0.16 19.01
N GLY A 282 1.71 0.34 20.08
CA GLY A 282 2.07 1.66 20.61
C GLY A 282 2.94 2.48 19.63
N LEU A 283 3.85 1.84 18.89
CA LEU A 283 4.65 2.48 17.85
C LEU A 283 3.74 2.91 16.68
N LEU A 284 2.87 2.02 16.22
CA LEU A 284 1.91 2.31 15.14
C LEU A 284 0.98 3.47 15.50
N TRP A 285 0.44 3.48 16.72
CA TRP A 285 -0.39 4.59 17.18
C TRP A 285 0.40 5.90 17.28
N HIS A 286 1.60 5.87 17.84
CA HIS A 286 2.47 7.05 17.92
C HIS A 286 2.78 7.63 16.53
N ASN A 287 3.06 6.76 15.55
CA ASN A 287 3.27 7.17 14.17
C ASN A 287 1.99 7.74 13.56
N THR A 288 0.84 7.12 13.84
CA THR A 288 -0.48 7.56 13.37
C THR A 288 -0.84 8.94 13.89
N ILE A 289 -0.89 9.13 15.21
CA ILE A 289 -1.37 10.39 15.80
C ILE A 289 -0.44 11.58 15.49
N ASN A 290 0.84 11.31 15.22
CA ASN A 290 1.81 12.34 14.81
C ASN A 290 1.98 12.45 13.30
N GLU A 291 1.22 11.67 12.53
CA GLU A 291 1.21 11.64 11.07
C GLU A 291 2.62 11.43 10.47
N LYS A 292 3.38 10.48 11.03
CA LYS A 292 4.70 10.14 10.49
C LYS A 292 4.56 9.37 9.19
N ILE A 293 5.43 9.67 8.23
CA ILE A 293 5.53 9.02 6.93
C ILE A 293 6.99 8.82 6.53
N MET A 294 7.27 7.78 5.74
CA MET A 294 8.55 7.63 5.07
C MET A 294 8.55 8.57 3.86
N ILE A 295 9.69 9.20 3.58
CA ILE A 295 9.91 9.98 2.36
C ILE A 295 10.86 9.20 1.46
N ALA A 296 10.59 9.20 0.16
CA ALA A 296 11.41 8.57 -0.87
C ALA A 296 12.88 8.93 -0.77
N ASN A 297 13.76 7.94 -0.87
CA ASN A 297 15.20 8.11 -0.81
C ASN A 297 15.72 9.02 -1.92
N GLU A 298 15.07 9.01 -3.08
CA GLU A 298 15.35 9.85 -4.24
C GLU A 298 15.13 11.35 -3.91
N LEU A 299 14.33 11.65 -2.88
CA LEU A 299 14.01 13.01 -2.42
C LEU A 299 14.69 13.41 -1.11
N LYS A 300 15.57 12.58 -0.56
CA LYS A 300 16.42 12.91 0.59
C LYS A 300 17.68 13.65 0.18
#